data_AF-A0A1X7SGE6-F1
#
_entry.id   AF-A0A1X7SGE6-F1
#
_cell.length_a   1.000
_cell.length_b   1.000
_cell.length_c   1.000
_cell.angle_alpha   90.00
_cell.angle_beta   90.00
_cell.angle_gamma   90.00
#
_symmetry.space_group_name_H-M   'P 1'
#
loop_
_entity.id
_entity.type
_entity.pdbx_description
1 polymer ?
#
loop_
_entity_poly.entity_id
_entity_poly.type
_entity_poly.pdbx_seq_one_letter_code
_entity_poly.pdbx_strand_id
1 'polypeptide(L)'
;ILEWFVDKDVATRALGSPPSLIEEHNVEIKPELIHEGVLDENVDVHLVRPFFTTDAWLCVTNVVQEKQKTHVYYCNCCQQDLENFPSIGCDHCLLWTHLKCCGLKDRPKTRYWFCRKCHTNPTL
;
A
#
# COMPACT_ATOMS: atom_id res chain seq x y z
N ILE A 1 -4.20 -3.75 4.37
CA ILE A 1 -2.78 -4.00 4.72
C ILE A 1 -2.36 -5.42 4.37
N LEU A 2 -3.04 -6.50 4.80
CA LEU A 2 -2.62 -7.88 4.47
C LEU A 2 -2.37 -8.11 2.98
N GLU A 3 -3.31 -7.71 2.13
CA GLU A 3 -3.20 -7.82 0.65
C GLU A 3 -2.05 -7.00 0.04
N TRP A 4 -1.32 -6.21 0.82
CA TRP A 4 -0.12 -5.52 0.34
C TRP A 4 1.09 -6.44 0.26
N PHE A 5 1.04 -7.58 0.96
CA PHE A 5 2.16 -8.52 1.08
C PHE A 5 1.85 -9.88 0.48
N VAL A 6 0.59 -10.19 0.18
CA VAL A 6 0.15 -11.49 -0.31
C VAL A 6 -1.01 -11.34 -1.27
N ASP A 7 -1.24 -12.37 -2.08
CA ASP A 7 -2.42 -12.45 -2.95
C ASP A 7 -3.72 -12.39 -2.14
N LYS A 8 -4.76 -11.84 -2.77
CA LYS A 8 -6.11 -11.68 -2.18
C LYS A 8 -6.67 -12.98 -1.59
N ASP A 9 -6.49 -14.11 -2.28
CA ASP A 9 -6.98 -15.40 -1.81
C ASP A 9 -6.23 -15.88 -0.56
N VAL A 10 -4.92 -15.59 -0.46
CA VAL A 10 -4.12 -15.88 0.74
C VAL A 10 -4.62 -15.04 1.92
N ALA A 11 -4.78 -13.72 1.71
CA ALA A 11 -5.29 -12.82 2.73
C ALA A 11 -6.69 -13.25 3.23
N THR A 12 -7.56 -13.65 2.31
CA THR A 12 -8.91 -14.14 2.62
C THR A 12 -8.85 -15.41 3.48
N ARG A 13 -7.97 -16.37 3.16
CA ARG A 13 -7.78 -17.58 3.99
C ARG A 13 -7.21 -17.26 5.38
N ALA A 14 -6.30 -16.30 5.47
CA ALA A 14 -5.71 -15.89 6.75
C ALA A 14 -6.74 -15.20 7.67
N LEU A 15 -7.70 -14.48 7.10
CA LEU A 15 -8.81 -13.84 7.80
C LEU A 15 -10.00 -14.80 8.07
N GLY A 16 -9.95 -16.02 7.52
CA GLY A 16 -11.01 -17.01 7.64
C GLY A 16 -11.18 -17.58 9.04
N SER A 17 -12.14 -18.50 9.17
CA SER A 17 -12.38 -19.26 10.40
C SER A 17 -12.41 -20.77 10.08
N PRO A 18 -11.44 -21.58 10.57
CA PRO A 18 -10.28 -21.16 11.35
C PRO A 18 -9.25 -20.37 10.51
N PRO A 19 -8.47 -19.46 11.11
CA PRO A 19 -7.44 -18.71 10.39
C PRO A 19 -6.27 -19.62 10.02
N SER A 20 -5.79 -19.50 8.78
CA SER A 20 -4.53 -20.12 8.35
C SER A 20 -3.39 -19.12 8.50
N LEU A 21 -2.27 -19.53 9.11
CA LEU A 21 -1.06 -18.72 9.06
C LEU A 21 -0.54 -18.65 7.62
N ILE A 22 0.02 -17.49 7.27
CA ILE A 22 0.66 -17.20 5.99
C ILE A 22 2.11 -17.66 6.08
N GLU A 23 2.53 -18.46 5.11
CA GLU A 23 3.90 -18.98 5.00
C GLU A 23 4.77 -18.14 4.08
N GLU A 24 6.09 -18.33 4.14
CA GLU A 24 7.09 -17.54 3.40
C GLU A 24 6.81 -17.53 1.88
N HIS A 25 6.45 -18.68 1.32
CA HIS A 25 6.19 -18.81 -0.12
C HIS A 25 4.95 -18.03 -0.60
N ASN A 26 4.14 -17.48 0.31
CA ASN A 26 3.01 -16.63 -0.03
C ASN A 26 3.35 -15.13 -0.06
N VAL A 27 4.52 -14.74 0.46
CA VAL A 27 4.90 -13.33 0.63
C VAL A 27 5.48 -12.77 -0.66
N GLU A 28 5.00 -11.61 -1.09
CA GLU A 28 5.63 -10.82 -2.14
C GLU A 28 6.96 -10.25 -1.62
N ILE A 29 8.05 -10.59 -2.30
CA ILE A 29 9.41 -10.23 -1.91
C ILE A 29 10.02 -9.13 -2.79
N LYS A 30 9.32 -8.71 -3.85
CA LYS A 30 9.75 -7.65 -4.76
C LYS A 30 9.29 -6.28 -4.25
N PRO A 31 10.20 -5.39 -3.82
CA PRO A 31 9.84 -4.07 -3.27
C PRO A 31 8.99 -3.21 -4.20
N GLU A 32 9.13 -3.36 -5.52
CA GLU A 32 8.36 -2.66 -6.54
C GLU A 32 6.89 -3.12 -6.63
N LEU A 33 6.57 -4.31 -6.13
CA LEU A 33 5.20 -4.85 -6.08
C LEU A 33 4.51 -4.62 -4.73
N ILE A 34 5.27 -4.30 -3.68
CA ILE A 34 4.71 -3.91 -2.39
C ILE A 34 3.99 -2.57 -2.52
N HIS A 35 2.81 -2.48 -1.90
CA HIS A 35 1.97 -1.29 -1.94
C HIS A 35 2.68 -0.06 -1.32
N GLU A 36 2.61 1.10 -1.98
CA GLU A 36 3.30 2.35 -1.55
C GLU A 36 2.87 2.87 -0.16
N GLY A 37 1.69 2.46 0.31
CA GLY A 37 1.20 2.80 1.65
C GLY A 37 2.12 2.35 2.81
N VAL A 38 3.08 1.44 2.58
CA VAL A 38 4.09 1.08 3.61
C VAL A 38 5.11 2.20 3.89
N LEU A 39 5.13 3.24 3.06
CA LEU A 39 5.96 4.43 3.25
C LEU A 39 5.25 5.52 4.06
N ASP A 40 3.94 5.39 4.31
CA ASP A 40 3.16 6.36 5.08
C ASP A 40 3.46 6.23 6.58
N GLU A 41 3.83 7.33 7.22
CA GLU A 41 4.21 7.37 8.64
C GLU A 41 3.07 6.98 9.60
N ASN A 42 1.82 7.05 9.14
CA ASN A 42 0.65 6.68 9.94
C ASN A 42 0.28 5.20 9.84
N VAL A 43 1.00 4.42 9.03
CA VAL A 43 0.74 3.00 8.84
C VAL A 43 1.64 2.15 9.74
N ASP A 44 1.02 1.39 10.64
CA ASP A 44 1.71 0.35 11.39
C ASP A 44 1.53 -1.03 10.73
N VAL A 45 2.57 -1.49 10.04
CA VAL A 45 2.60 -2.82 9.41
C VAL A 45 2.58 -3.96 10.44
N HIS A 46 2.96 -3.73 11.70
CA HIS A 46 3.00 -4.78 12.73
C HIS A 46 1.60 -5.28 13.11
N LEU A 47 0.54 -4.52 12.79
CA LEU A 47 -0.84 -4.96 12.97
C LEU A 47 -1.15 -6.26 12.23
N VAL A 48 -0.43 -6.56 11.15
CA VAL A 48 -0.62 -7.81 10.40
C VAL A 48 0.32 -8.95 10.82
N ARG A 49 1.26 -8.71 11.76
CA ARG A 49 2.18 -9.74 12.27
C ARG A 49 1.51 -11.06 12.68
N PRO A 50 0.35 -11.06 13.38
CA PRO A 50 -0.25 -12.31 13.86
C PRO A 50 -0.69 -13.27 12.76
N PHE A 51 -0.82 -12.80 11.53
CA PHE A 51 -1.25 -13.63 10.40
C PHE A 51 -0.10 -14.41 9.75
N PHE A 52 1.16 -14.14 10.10
CA PHE A 52 2.33 -14.73 9.45
C PHE A 52 3.05 -15.71 10.36
N THR A 53 3.63 -16.77 9.77
CA THR A 53 4.69 -17.53 10.44
C THR A 53 5.90 -16.63 10.70
N THR A 54 6.84 -17.09 11.54
CA THR A 54 8.06 -16.31 11.82
C THR A 54 8.87 -16.06 10.55
N ASP A 55 9.06 -17.07 9.71
CA ASP A 55 9.84 -16.95 8.48
C ASP A 55 9.16 -16.02 7.48
N ALA A 56 7.84 -16.14 7.32
CA ALA A 56 7.07 -15.23 6.47
C ALA A 56 7.14 -13.78 6.94
N TRP A 57 7.12 -13.56 8.27
CA TRP A 57 7.28 -12.22 8.83
C TRP A 57 8.67 -11.62 8.56
N LEU A 58 9.72 -12.43 8.58
CA LEU A 58 11.06 -11.97 8.20
C LEU A 58 11.07 -11.45 6.76
N CYS A 59 10.42 -12.15 5.83
CA CYS A 59 10.27 -11.70 4.45
C CYS A 59 9.54 -10.35 4.36
N VAL A 60 8.42 -10.18 5.09
CA VAL A 60 7.68 -8.91 5.16
C VAL A 60 8.58 -7.78 5.66
N THR A 61 9.31 -7.99 6.77
CA THR A 61 10.18 -6.95 7.32
C THR A 61 11.32 -6.58 6.37
N ASN A 62 11.91 -7.57 5.69
CA ASN A 62 12.99 -7.33 4.74
C ASN A 62 12.50 -6.51 3.54
N VAL A 63 11.38 -6.91 2.91
CA VAL A 63 10.87 -6.20 1.73
C VAL A 63 10.39 -4.78 2.06
N VAL A 64 9.79 -4.56 3.23
CA VAL A 64 9.41 -3.22 3.72
C VAL A 64 10.65 -2.36 3.93
N GLN A 65 11.68 -2.88 4.59
CA GLN A 65 12.94 -2.16 4.79
C GLN A 65 13.61 -1.80 3.46
N GLU A 66 13.67 -2.72 2.49
CA GLU A 66 14.24 -2.43 1.17
C GLU A 66 13.44 -1.33 0.44
N LYS A 67 12.10 -1.37 0.48
CA LYS A 67 11.28 -0.32 -0.15
C LYS A 67 11.52 1.04 0.51
N GLN A 68 11.58 1.08 1.84
CA GLN A 68 11.79 2.30 2.63
C GLN A 68 13.16 2.95 2.38
N LYS A 69 14.20 2.19 2.01
CA LYS A 69 15.52 2.75 1.67
C LYS A 69 15.48 3.67 0.45
N THR A 70 14.60 3.39 -0.52
CA THR A 70 14.51 4.21 -1.74
C THR A 70 13.73 5.50 -1.48
N HIS A 71 12.69 5.44 -0.65
CA HIS A 71 11.82 6.56 -0.30
C HIS A 71 11.25 7.32 -1.51
N VAL A 72 11.13 6.64 -2.65
CA VAL A 72 10.59 7.20 -3.90
C VAL A 72 9.12 6.85 -3.99
N TYR A 73 8.27 7.86 -4.09
CA TYR A 73 6.88 7.67 -4.43
C TYR A 73 6.67 7.79 -5.93
N TYR A 74 5.83 6.91 -6.47
CA TYR A 74 5.40 6.94 -7.86
C TYR A 74 3.93 7.35 -7.98
N CYS A 75 3.62 8.10 -9.03
CA CYS A 75 2.27 8.50 -9.35
C CYS A 75 1.43 7.28 -9.73
N ASN A 76 0.37 7.00 -8.95
CA ASN A 76 -0.59 5.92 -9.21
C ASN A 76 -1.31 6.02 -10.58
N CYS A 77 -1.22 7.17 -11.26
CA CYS A 77 -1.79 7.35 -12.59
C CYS A 77 -0.80 7.10 -13.72
N CYS A 78 0.42 7.66 -13.66
CA CYS A 78 1.38 7.64 -14.78
C CYS A 78 2.67 6.88 -14.48
N GLN A 79 2.85 6.37 -13.26
CA GLN A 79 4.03 5.63 -12.80
C GLN A 79 5.35 6.41 -12.87
N GLN A 80 5.29 7.73 -13.00
CA GLN A 80 6.45 8.62 -12.88
C GLN A 80 6.66 9.08 -11.44
N ASP A 81 7.88 9.49 -11.09
CA ASP A 81 8.24 9.99 -9.77
C ASP A 81 7.40 11.22 -9.35
N LEU A 82 7.29 11.46 -8.05
CA LEU A 82 6.57 12.60 -7.50
C LEU A 82 7.45 13.79 -7.09
N GLU A 83 8.77 13.64 -7.04
CA GLU A 83 9.71 14.54 -6.34
C GLU A 83 9.58 15.99 -6.83
N ASN A 84 9.31 16.17 -8.12
CA ASN A 84 9.31 17.47 -8.78
C ASN A 84 7.91 18.03 -9.11
N PHE A 85 6.83 17.37 -8.66
CA PHE A 85 5.47 17.72 -9.08
C PHE A 85 4.50 17.80 -7.90
N PRO A 86 3.64 18.84 -7.84
CA PRO A 86 2.54 18.89 -6.89
C PRO A 86 1.71 17.62 -6.94
N SER A 87 1.57 16.97 -5.80
CA SER A 87 0.95 15.65 -5.68
C SER A 87 0.03 15.59 -4.48
N ILE A 88 -0.92 14.65 -4.50
CA ILE A 88 -1.89 14.44 -3.43
C ILE A 88 -2.01 12.94 -3.13
N GLY A 89 -2.07 12.59 -1.86
CA GLY A 89 -2.32 11.24 -1.37
C GLY A 89 -3.83 10.98 -1.23
N CYS A 90 -4.26 9.78 -1.59
CA CYS A 90 -5.64 9.33 -1.36
C CYS A 90 -5.84 8.92 0.11
N ASP A 91 -6.84 9.49 0.79
CA ASP A 91 -7.14 9.16 2.19
C ASP A 91 -7.70 7.75 2.41
N HIS A 92 -7.97 6.99 1.34
CA HIS A 92 -8.42 5.59 1.43
C HIS A 92 -7.33 4.59 1.10
N CYS A 93 -6.79 4.66 -0.12
CA CYS A 93 -5.80 3.69 -0.58
C CYS A 93 -4.35 4.13 -0.33
N LEU A 94 -4.10 5.31 0.25
CA LEU A 94 -2.76 5.84 0.55
C LEU A 94 -1.81 5.98 -0.65
N LEU A 95 -2.33 5.80 -1.87
CA LEU A 95 -1.56 5.99 -3.09
C LEU A 95 -1.54 7.48 -3.45
N TRP A 96 -0.37 7.93 -3.89
CA TRP A 96 -0.14 9.30 -4.29
C TRP A 96 -0.31 9.49 -5.80
N THR A 97 -0.73 10.68 -6.22
CA THR A 97 -0.96 11.03 -7.62
C THR A 97 -0.61 12.49 -7.87
N HIS A 98 0.02 12.82 -9.00
CA HIS A 98 0.20 14.22 -9.38
C HIS A 98 -1.14 14.93 -9.50
N LEU A 99 -1.23 16.20 -9.08
CA LEU A 99 -2.45 17.00 -9.22
C LEU A 99 -2.94 17.02 -10.68
N LYS A 100 -2.02 17.23 -11.63
CA LYS A 100 -2.33 17.20 -13.08
C LYS A 100 -2.94 15.87 -13.54
N CYS A 101 -2.45 14.74 -13.00
CA CYS A 101 -2.87 13.41 -13.40
C CYS A 101 -4.29 13.07 -12.89
N CYS A 102 -4.74 13.73 -11.83
CA CYS A 102 -6.12 13.64 -11.35
C CYS A 102 -6.99 14.86 -11.73
N GLY A 103 -6.54 15.70 -12.67
CA GLY A 103 -7.32 16.84 -13.18
C GLY A 103 -7.45 18.01 -12.22
N LEU A 104 -6.59 18.08 -11.19
CA LEU A 104 -6.55 19.15 -10.21
C LEU A 104 -5.52 20.21 -10.64
N LYS A 105 -5.93 21.48 -10.53
CA LYS A 105 -5.02 22.62 -10.69
C LYS A 105 -4.25 22.91 -9.40
N ASP A 106 -4.95 22.78 -8.27
CA ASP A 106 -4.43 23.02 -6.92
C ASP A 106 -4.94 21.95 -5.96
N ARG A 107 -4.31 21.85 -4.78
CA ARG A 107 -4.81 20.97 -3.71
C ARG A 107 -6.23 21.37 -3.29
N PRO A 108 -7.19 20.43 -3.21
CA PRO A 108 -8.53 20.72 -2.72
C PRO A 108 -8.49 21.19 -1.26
N LYS A 109 -9.43 22.08 -0.88
CA LYS A 109 -9.58 22.58 0.50
C LYS A 109 -10.38 21.63 1.40
N THR A 110 -10.73 20.45 0.90
CA THR A 110 -11.50 19.45 1.64
C THR A 110 -10.61 18.78 2.68
N ARG A 111 -11.21 18.32 3.79
CA ARG A 111 -10.49 17.57 4.83
C ARG A 111 -9.92 16.25 4.30
N TYR A 112 -10.66 15.61 3.39
CA TYR A 112 -10.30 14.35 2.77
C TYR A 112 -10.34 14.48 1.25
N TRP A 113 -9.53 13.69 0.59
CA TRP A 113 -9.50 13.52 -0.85
C TRP A 113 -9.34 12.04 -1.21
N PHE A 114 -10.16 11.60 -2.17
CA PHE A 114 -10.13 10.23 -2.66
C PHE A 114 -9.74 10.23 -4.13
N CYS A 115 -8.83 9.34 -4.52
CA CYS A 115 -8.52 9.14 -5.93
C CYS A 115 -9.76 8.60 -6.67
N ARG A 116 -9.77 8.71 -8.00
CA ARG A 116 -10.92 8.29 -8.83
C ARG A 116 -11.38 6.86 -8.52
N LYS A 117 -10.46 5.92 -8.31
CA LYS A 117 -10.77 4.52 -7.98
C LYS A 117 -11.54 4.39 -6.66
N CYS A 118 -11.08 5.08 -5.62
CA CYS A 118 -11.69 5.04 -4.28
C CYS A 118 -12.99 5.85 -4.21
N HIS A 119 -13.10 6.93 -4.98
CA HIS A 119 -14.33 7.72 -5.05
C HIS A 119 -15.50 6.94 -5.69
N THR A 120 -15.21 6.07 -6.67
CA THR A 120 -16.25 5.23 -7.31
C THR A 120 -16.59 3.96 -6.55
N ASN A 121 -15.74 3.52 -5.62
CA ASN A 121 -15.95 2.33 -4.79
C ASN A 121 -15.51 2.62 -3.35
N PRO A 122 -16.41 3.17 -2.50
CA PRO A 122 -16.11 3.44 -1.09
C PRO A 122 -15.95 2.17 -0.23
N THR A 123 -16.22 0.98 -0.77
CA THR A 123 -16.41 -0.28 -0.02
C THR A 123 -15.44 -1.40 -0.40
N LEU A 124 -14.29 -1.09 -1.02
CA LEU A 124 -13.19 -2.06 -1.18
C LEU A 124 -12.07 -1.76 -0.18
#